data_AF-A0A8I2A092-F1
#
_entry.id   AF-A0A8I2A092-F1
#
_cell.length_a   1.000
_cell.length_b   1.000
_cell.length_c   1.000
_cell.angle_alpha   90.00
_cell.angle_beta   90.00
_cell.angle_gamma   90.00
#
_symmetry.space_group_name_H-M   'P 1'
#
loop_
_entity.id
_entity.type
_entity.pdbx_description
1 polymer ?
#
loop_
_entity_poly.entity_id
_entity_poly.type
_entity_poly.pdbx_seq_one_letter_code
_entity_poly.pdbx_strand_id
1 'polypeptide(L)'
;ANNDPVLKWVQGIFEKYGLERPEGKVFNLNMGAIEALEKLCCAKVPYIYIGEHSCEASVSGEMSWLFQIKSTGNPERITLAGHDEYTIKFSYLQKIASFHGYESIRGPFADFIPLTLTDEARFALMYGGHYSDEAEVMSQFVEDLYKYEYLILKEKEEPI
;
A
#
# COMPACT_ATOMS: atom_id res chain seq x y z
N ALA A 1 -2.07 -17.97 25.11
CA ALA A 1 -1.36 -17.06 24.19
C ALA A 1 -0.13 -17.70 23.56
N ASN A 2 0.82 -18.28 24.32
CA ASN A 2 2.11 -18.80 23.81
C ASN A 2 2.09 -20.01 22.82
N ASN A 3 0.93 -20.49 22.39
CA ASN A 3 0.83 -21.63 21.46
C ASN A 3 -0.02 -21.35 20.22
N ASP A 4 -0.46 -20.12 19.99
CA ASP A 4 -1.12 -19.77 18.74
C ASP A 4 -0.09 -19.80 17.58
N PRO A 5 -0.27 -20.68 16.58
CA PRO A 5 0.65 -20.77 15.45
C PRO A 5 0.70 -19.49 14.62
N VAL A 6 -0.39 -18.73 14.53
CA VAL A 6 -0.44 -17.46 13.81
C VAL A 6 0.40 -16.41 14.54
N LEU A 7 0.25 -16.29 15.86
CA LEU A 7 1.06 -15.34 16.62
C LEU A 7 2.56 -15.70 16.58
N LYS A 8 2.92 -16.98 16.60
CA LYS A 8 4.31 -17.42 16.42
C LYS A 8 4.84 -17.06 15.04
N TRP A 9 4.03 -17.25 13.98
CA TRP A 9 4.39 -16.84 12.63
C TRP A 9 4.62 -15.33 12.56
N VAL A 10 3.69 -14.52 13.10
CA VAL A 10 3.81 -13.06 13.12
C VAL A 10 5.08 -12.63 13.85
N GLN A 11 5.34 -13.16 15.05
CA GLN A 11 6.56 -12.86 15.80
C GLN A 11 7.83 -13.21 15.00
N GLY A 12 7.85 -14.40 14.39
CA GLY A 12 8.96 -14.87 13.57
C GLY A 12 9.23 -13.97 12.36
N ILE A 13 8.19 -13.45 11.70
CA ILE A 13 8.33 -12.52 10.57
C ILE A 13 8.95 -11.19 11.02
N PHE A 14 8.47 -10.62 12.13
CA PHE A 14 9.02 -9.37 12.64
C PHE A 14 10.49 -9.51 13.03
N GLU A 15 10.86 -10.62 13.67
CA GLU A 15 12.24 -10.93 14.07
C GLU A 15 13.14 -11.18 12.86
N LYS A 16 12.70 -12.05 11.93
CA LYS A 16 13.47 -12.44 10.73
C LYS A 16 13.82 -11.22 9.87
N TYR A 17 12.87 -10.30 9.69
CA TYR A 17 13.01 -9.17 8.76
C TYR A 17 13.32 -7.83 9.43
N GLY A 18 13.44 -7.78 10.77
CA GLY A 18 13.66 -6.53 11.49
C GLY A 18 12.53 -5.51 11.23
N LEU A 19 11.29 -5.98 11.19
CA LEU A 19 10.14 -5.11 11.00
C LEU A 19 9.95 -4.23 12.24
N GLU A 20 9.56 -2.98 12.00
CA GLU A 20 9.26 -2.04 13.09
C GLU A 20 8.02 -2.53 13.84
N ARG A 21 8.03 -2.50 15.18
CA ARG A 21 6.86 -2.94 15.94
C ARG A 21 5.80 -1.85 15.94
N PRO A 22 4.51 -2.19 15.76
CA PRO A 22 3.45 -1.19 15.80
C PRO A 22 3.31 -0.60 17.21
N GLU A 23 3.07 0.71 17.30
CA GLU A 23 2.95 1.44 18.57
C GLU A 23 1.55 1.32 19.21
N GLY A 24 0.55 0.93 18.43
CA GLY A 24 -0.85 0.82 18.86
C GLY A 24 -1.20 -0.46 19.61
N LYS A 25 -2.35 -0.46 20.29
CA LYS A 25 -2.90 -1.66 20.98
C LYS A 25 -3.33 -2.77 20.02
N VAL A 26 -3.76 -2.40 18.82
CA VAL A 26 -4.24 -3.30 17.78
C VAL A 26 -3.52 -2.94 16.49
N PHE A 27 -3.06 -3.97 15.78
CA PHE A 27 -2.42 -3.85 14.48
C PHE A 27 -2.94 -4.96 13.57
N ASN A 28 -3.36 -4.58 12.38
CA ASN A 28 -3.79 -5.51 11.35
C ASN A 28 -2.56 -5.83 10.47
N LEU A 29 -2.39 -7.10 10.10
CA LEU A 29 -1.26 -7.54 9.27
C LEU A 29 -1.79 -8.32 8.08
N ASN A 30 -1.43 -7.89 6.87
CA ASN A 30 -1.75 -8.62 5.66
C ASN A 30 -0.75 -9.78 5.47
N MET A 31 -1.06 -10.93 6.10
CA MET A 31 -0.23 -12.13 6.05
C MET A 31 -0.08 -12.66 4.61
N GLY A 32 -1.16 -12.62 3.83
CA GLY A 32 -1.18 -13.09 2.46
C GLY A 32 -0.19 -12.34 1.56
N ALA A 33 -0.16 -11.01 1.67
CA ALA A 33 0.80 -10.18 0.92
C ALA A 33 2.25 -10.50 1.28
N ILE A 34 2.54 -10.70 2.57
CA ILE A 34 3.89 -11.06 3.04
C ILE A 34 4.30 -12.45 2.52
N GLU A 35 3.44 -13.45 2.67
CA GLU A 35 3.76 -14.81 2.21
C GLU A 35 3.90 -14.88 0.69
N ALA A 36 3.05 -14.19 -0.07
CA ALA A 36 3.13 -14.13 -1.52
C ALA A 36 4.46 -13.51 -1.96
N LEU A 37 4.83 -12.38 -1.36
CA LEU A 37 6.10 -11.73 -1.65
C LEU A 37 7.29 -12.63 -1.27
N GLU A 38 7.30 -13.25 -0.09
CA GLU A 38 8.35 -14.19 0.30
C GLU A 38 8.54 -15.29 -0.73
N LYS A 39 7.44 -15.90 -1.20
CA LYS A 39 7.49 -16.99 -2.20
C LYS A 39 8.07 -16.51 -3.52
N LEU A 40 7.63 -15.35 -4.02
CA LEU A 40 8.15 -14.77 -5.26
C LEU A 40 9.64 -14.42 -5.15
N CYS A 41 10.04 -13.80 -4.03
CA CYS A 41 11.43 -13.47 -3.76
C CYS A 41 12.32 -14.72 -3.67
N CYS A 42 11.88 -15.75 -2.93
CA CYS A 42 12.60 -17.03 -2.82
C CYS A 42 12.73 -17.75 -4.17
N ALA A 43 11.73 -17.61 -5.04
CA ALA A 43 11.73 -18.18 -6.39
C ALA A 43 12.61 -17.41 -7.38
N LYS A 44 13.27 -16.31 -6.94
CA LYS A 44 14.13 -15.47 -7.78
C LYS A 44 13.41 -14.96 -9.04
N VAL A 45 12.18 -14.48 -8.86
CA VAL A 45 11.45 -13.80 -9.93
C VAL A 45 12.13 -12.46 -10.19
N PRO A 46 12.71 -12.21 -11.38
CA PRO A 46 13.64 -11.10 -11.59
C PRO A 46 13.00 -9.72 -11.44
N TYR A 47 11.72 -9.61 -11.76
CA TYR A 47 10.93 -8.39 -11.68
C TYR A 47 9.55 -8.68 -11.09
N ILE A 48 9.18 -7.95 -10.05
CA ILE A 48 7.88 -8.08 -9.38
C ILE A 48 7.22 -6.71 -9.34
N TYR A 49 5.95 -6.63 -9.74
CA TYR A 49 5.12 -5.45 -9.60
C TYR A 49 3.96 -5.75 -8.63
N ILE A 50 3.76 -4.88 -7.66
CA ILE A 50 2.63 -4.92 -6.72
C ILE A 50 1.95 -3.55 -6.79
N GLY A 51 0.62 -3.54 -6.87
CA GLY A 51 -0.17 -2.32 -6.91
C GLY A 51 -1.42 -2.49 -6.06
N GLU A 52 -1.44 -1.86 -4.89
CA GLU A 52 -2.47 -2.10 -3.87
C GLU A 52 -2.74 -0.84 -3.04
N HIS A 53 -3.89 -0.82 -2.36
CA HIS A 53 -4.21 0.24 -1.41
C HIS A 53 -3.21 0.25 -0.25
N SER A 54 -2.68 1.42 0.09
CA SER A 54 -1.67 1.58 1.13
C SER A 54 -2.23 2.24 2.38
N CYS A 55 -1.93 1.67 3.56
CA CYS A 55 -2.19 2.34 4.83
C CYS A 55 -1.16 3.44 5.13
N GLU A 56 -0.17 3.60 4.25
CA GLU A 56 0.91 4.58 4.35
C GLU A 56 0.75 5.71 3.33
N ALA A 57 -0.27 5.62 2.47
CA ALA A 57 -0.60 6.63 1.48
C ALA A 57 -0.77 8.01 2.13
N SER A 58 -0.19 9.02 1.51
CA SER A 58 -0.33 10.41 1.91
C SER A 58 -0.23 11.31 0.69
N VAL A 59 -1.00 12.39 0.70
CA VAL A 59 -0.95 13.39 -0.37
C VAL A 59 -0.07 14.54 0.08
N SER A 60 0.86 14.95 -0.78
CA SER A 60 1.70 16.13 -0.57
C SER A 60 1.43 17.20 -1.63
N GLY A 61 1.94 18.41 -1.39
CA GLY A 61 1.85 19.52 -2.35
C GLY A 61 0.44 20.08 -2.56
N GLU A 62 0.18 20.61 -3.75
CA GLU A 62 -1.06 21.33 -4.09
C GLU A 62 -2.32 20.46 -3.95
N MET A 63 -2.18 19.13 -4.08
CA MET A 63 -3.29 18.17 -3.99
C MET A 63 -3.77 17.95 -2.55
N SER A 64 -2.96 18.29 -1.54
CA SER A 64 -3.30 18.09 -0.12
C SER A 64 -4.48 18.94 0.36
N TRP A 65 -4.80 20.02 -0.37
CA TRP A 65 -5.97 20.85 -0.10
C TRP A 65 -7.25 20.28 -0.71
N LEU A 66 -7.12 19.40 -1.72
CA LEU A 66 -8.23 18.78 -2.42
C LEU A 66 -8.65 17.45 -1.77
N PHE A 67 -7.70 16.74 -1.16
CA PHE A 67 -7.94 15.44 -0.53
C PHE A 67 -7.46 15.42 0.92
N GLN A 68 -8.29 14.85 1.80
CA GLN A 68 -7.92 14.57 3.19
C GLN A 68 -7.45 13.11 3.34
N ILE A 69 -6.50 12.67 2.51
CA ILE A 69 -5.88 11.35 2.68
C ILE A 69 -4.86 11.43 3.82
N LYS A 70 -5.12 10.70 4.91
CA LYS A 70 -4.22 10.61 6.06
C LYS A 70 -3.71 9.19 6.20
N SER A 71 -2.39 9.05 6.21
CA SER A 71 -1.72 7.81 6.56
C SER A 71 -2.08 7.41 8.00
N THR A 72 -2.61 6.20 8.16
CA THR A 72 -2.94 5.62 9.46
C THR A 72 -1.80 4.77 10.01
N GLY A 73 -0.89 4.32 9.13
CA GLY A 73 0.26 3.48 9.45
C GLY A 73 -0.09 2.04 9.87
N ASN A 74 -1.38 1.74 10.02
CA ASN A 74 -1.94 0.45 10.38
C ASN A 74 -2.92 0.01 9.28
N PRO A 75 -2.73 -1.15 8.64
CA PRO A 75 -3.66 -1.71 7.67
C PRO A 75 -5.13 -1.56 8.06
N GLU A 76 -5.88 -0.79 7.28
CA GLU A 76 -7.31 -0.57 7.41
C GLU A 76 -8.12 -1.62 6.65
N ARG A 77 -9.27 -1.98 7.22
CA ARG A 77 -10.20 -2.95 6.65
C ARG A 77 -11.04 -2.31 5.57
N ILE A 78 -11.15 -2.98 4.43
CA ILE A 78 -12.04 -2.65 3.32
C ILE A 78 -13.10 -3.74 3.27
N THR A 79 -14.35 -3.40 3.58
CA THR A 79 -15.44 -4.38 3.53
C THR A 79 -15.98 -4.49 2.11
N LEU A 80 -15.92 -5.71 1.57
CA LEU A 80 -16.43 -6.04 0.24
C LEU A 80 -17.62 -7.02 0.35
N ALA A 81 -18.26 -7.30 -0.78
CA ALA A 81 -19.35 -8.26 -0.82
C ALA A 81 -18.85 -9.68 -0.50
N GLY A 82 -19.08 -10.12 0.74
CA GLY A 82 -18.80 -11.49 1.19
C GLY A 82 -17.41 -11.73 1.77
N HIS A 83 -16.54 -10.72 1.82
CA HIS A 83 -15.22 -10.80 2.47
C HIS A 83 -14.70 -9.42 2.86
N ASP A 84 -13.64 -9.41 3.67
CA ASP A 84 -12.92 -8.20 4.06
C ASP A 84 -11.51 -8.25 3.44
N GLU A 85 -11.10 -7.15 2.81
CA GLU A 85 -9.72 -6.88 2.41
C GLU A 85 -9.05 -5.95 3.42
N TYR A 86 -7.72 -5.85 3.33
CA TYR A 86 -6.95 -4.94 4.17
C TYR A 86 -5.89 -4.24 3.33
N THR A 87 -5.78 -2.92 3.54
CA THR A 87 -4.70 -2.11 2.96
C THR A 87 -3.32 -2.63 3.40
N ILE A 88 -2.28 -2.28 2.65
CA ILE A 88 -0.94 -2.84 2.83
C ILE A 88 -0.01 -1.80 3.45
N LYS A 89 0.85 -2.27 4.37
CA LYS A 89 1.99 -1.52 4.87
C LYS A 89 3.21 -1.79 3.99
N PHE A 90 3.35 -1.02 2.92
CA PHE A 90 4.38 -1.22 1.89
C PHE A 90 5.83 -1.16 2.43
N SER A 91 6.08 -0.39 3.49
CA SER A 91 7.41 -0.33 4.12
C SER A 91 7.87 -1.69 4.66
N TYR A 92 6.95 -2.55 5.08
CA TYR A 92 7.28 -3.92 5.48
C TYR A 92 7.65 -4.78 4.27
N LEU A 93 6.90 -4.65 3.17
CA LEU A 93 7.21 -5.36 1.93
C LEU A 93 8.58 -4.97 1.38
N GLN A 94 8.95 -3.68 1.43
CA GLN A 94 10.29 -3.22 1.04
C GLN A 94 11.40 -3.84 1.88
N LYS A 95 11.22 -3.94 3.21
CA LYS A 95 12.20 -4.60 4.10
C LYS A 95 12.35 -6.09 3.79
N ILE A 96 11.23 -6.78 3.58
CA ILE A 96 11.23 -8.21 3.21
C ILE A 96 11.93 -8.40 1.86
N ALA A 97 11.59 -7.61 0.84
CA ALA A 97 12.23 -7.68 -0.46
C ALA A 97 13.74 -7.42 -0.37
N SER A 98 14.16 -6.38 0.37
CA SER A 98 15.57 -6.07 0.59
C SER A 98 16.33 -7.20 1.29
N PHE A 99 15.70 -7.90 2.24
CA PHE A 99 16.30 -9.07 2.90
C PHE A 99 16.61 -10.19 1.89
N HIS A 100 15.75 -10.36 0.88
CA HIS A 100 15.92 -11.36 -0.18
C HIS A 100 16.80 -10.90 -1.35
N GLY A 101 17.46 -9.75 -1.23
CA GLY A 101 18.39 -9.24 -2.25
C GLY A 101 17.71 -8.49 -3.39
N TYR A 102 16.54 -7.89 -3.16
CA TYR A 102 15.88 -7.05 -4.16
C TYR A 102 16.14 -5.57 -3.91
N GLU A 103 16.20 -4.80 -4.99
CA GLU A 103 16.03 -3.35 -4.99
C GLU A 103 14.57 -3.01 -5.19
N SER A 104 14.11 -1.91 -4.61
CA SER A 104 12.71 -1.51 -4.67
C SER A 104 12.52 -0.06 -5.10
N ILE A 105 11.54 0.18 -5.96
CA ILE A 105 10.99 1.51 -6.25
C ILE A 105 9.53 1.50 -5.78
N ARG A 106 9.13 2.54 -5.06
CA ARG A 106 7.77 2.71 -4.52
C ARG A 106 7.29 4.13 -4.75
N GLY A 107 6.01 4.27 -5.05
CA GLY A 107 5.34 5.57 -5.13
C GLY A 107 3.82 5.42 -5.29
N PRO A 108 3.05 6.51 -5.30
CA PRO A 108 1.63 6.49 -5.59
C PRO A 108 1.36 6.21 -7.07
N PHE A 109 0.18 5.71 -7.41
CA PHE A 109 -0.22 5.54 -8.81
C PHE A 109 -0.24 6.86 -9.60
N ALA A 110 -0.46 7.97 -8.89
CA ALA A 110 -0.36 9.33 -9.43
C ALA A 110 1.01 9.67 -10.07
N ASP A 111 2.09 8.90 -9.80
CA ASP A 111 3.39 9.10 -10.43
C ASP A 111 3.38 8.80 -11.94
N PHE A 112 2.54 7.85 -12.39
CA PHE A 112 2.53 7.38 -13.79
C PHE A 112 1.16 7.52 -14.48
N ILE A 113 0.12 7.91 -13.74
CA ILE A 113 -1.19 8.28 -14.28
C ILE A 113 -1.33 9.80 -14.16
N PRO A 114 -0.90 10.57 -15.18
CA PRO A 114 -0.91 12.03 -15.10
C PRO A 114 -2.35 12.56 -15.06
N LEU A 115 -2.61 13.45 -14.09
CA LEU A 115 -3.90 14.11 -13.94
C LEU A 115 -3.86 15.50 -14.57
N THR A 116 -4.76 15.73 -15.53
CA THR A 116 -5.05 17.08 -16.02
C THR A 116 -6.31 17.57 -15.32
N LEU A 117 -6.12 18.41 -14.29
CA LEU A 117 -7.23 18.97 -13.54
C LEU A 117 -7.84 20.15 -14.28
N THR A 118 -8.96 19.91 -14.96
CA THR A 118 -9.85 20.98 -15.45
C THR A 118 -10.48 21.72 -14.26
N ASP A 119 -11.02 22.92 -14.50
CA ASP A 119 -11.73 23.65 -13.44
C ASP A 119 -12.95 22.88 -12.92
N GLU A 120 -13.63 22.13 -13.78
CA GLU A 120 -14.72 21.22 -13.42
C GLU A 120 -14.23 20.08 -12.51
N ALA A 121 -13.11 19.44 -12.85
CA ALA A 121 -12.49 18.43 -11.99
C ALA A 121 -12.09 19.01 -10.64
N ARG A 122 -11.45 20.19 -10.61
CA ARG A 122 -11.11 20.87 -9.34
C ARG A 122 -12.34 21.14 -8.50
N PHE A 123 -13.43 21.60 -9.11
CA PHE A 123 -14.69 21.86 -8.42
C PHE A 123 -15.29 20.58 -7.85
N ALA A 124 -15.34 19.50 -8.62
CA ALA A 124 -15.77 18.19 -8.13
C ALA A 124 -14.99 17.73 -6.90
N LEU A 125 -13.66 17.81 -6.97
CA LEU A 125 -12.77 17.39 -5.89
C LEU A 125 -12.96 18.25 -4.63
N MET A 126 -13.05 19.58 -4.77
CA MET A 126 -13.25 20.49 -3.61
C MET A 126 -14.56 20.23 -2.87
N TYR A 127 -15.62 19.83 -3.58
CA TYR A 127 -16.93 19.54 -2.99
C TYR A 127 -17.13 18.05 -2.66
N GLY A 128 -16.07 17.24 -2.72
CA GLY A 128 -16.12 15.81 -2.38
C GLY A 128 -17.07 14.99 -3.26
N GLY A 129 -17.33 15.44 -4.49
CA GLY A 129 -18.22 14.76 -5.42
C GLY A 129 -19.70 14.76 -5.05
N HIS A 130 -20.14 15.52 -4.05
CA HIS A 130 -21.49 15.40 -3.48
C HIS A 130 -22.66 15.96 -4.32
N TYR A 131 -22.40 16.50 -5.53
CA TYR A 131 -23.43 17.19 -6.32
C TYR A 131 -23.87 16.43 -7.58
N SER A 132 -23.14 15.40 -8.02
CA SER A 132 -23.57 14.49 -9.08
C SER A 132 -22.84 13.15 -8.99
N ASP A 133 -23.44 12.10 -9.54
CA ASP A 133 -22.85 10.77 -9.58
C ASP A 133 -21.51 10.78 -10.34
N GLU A 134 -21.41 11.55 -11.42
CA GLU A 134 -20.15 11.70 -12.18
C GLU A 134 -19.06 12.38 -11.34
N ALA A 135 -19.43 13.38 -10.54
CA ALA A 135 -18.51 14.07 -9.64
C ALA A 135 -18.03 13.15 -8.51
N GLU A 136 -18.91 12.28 -7.99
CA GLU A 136 -18.56 11.25 -7.02
C GLU A 136 -17.57 10.25 -7.62
N VAL A 137 -17.89 9.67 -8.78
CA VAL A 137 -17.03 8.69 -9.47
C VAL A 137 -15.66 9.28 -9.78
N MET A 138 -15.60 10.51 -10.28
CA MET A 138 -14.33 11.19 -10.54
C MET A 138 -13.56 11.44 -9.24
N SER A 139 -14.23 11.88 -8.17
CA SER A 139 -13.55 12.14 -6.90
C SER A 139 -12.96 10.87 -6.30
N GLN A 140 -13.72 9.77 -6.32
CA GLN A 140 -13.25 8.45 -5.88
C GLN A 140 -12.06 7.99 -6.73
N PHE A 141 -12.16 8.08 -8.06
CA PHE A 141 -11.07 7.69 -8.94
C PHE A 141 -9.78 8.46 -8.66
N VAL A 142 -9.86 9.80 -8.54
CA VAL A 142 -8.66 10.61 -8.27
C VAL A 142 -8.12 10.30 -6.87
N GLU A 143 -8.98 10.17 -5.87
CA GLU A 143 -8.55 9.81 -4.51
C GLU A 143 -7.83 8.45 -4.49
N ASP A 144 -8.33 7.47 -5.24
CA ASP A 144 -7.71 6.14 -5.36
C ASP A 144 -6.31 6.22 -5.98
N LEU A 145 -6.06 7.08 -6.96
CA LEU A 145 -4.70 7.27 -7.52
C LEU A 145 -3.66 7.67 -6.46
N TYR A 146 -4.10 8.30 -5.37
CA TYR A 146 -3.23 8.69 -4.25
C TYR A 146 -3.26 7.69 -3.08
N LYS A 147 -4.31 6.85 -2.97
CA LYS A 147 -4.39 5.78 -1.97
C LYS A 147 -3.67 4.50 -2.41
N TYR A 148 -3.64 4.23 -3.70
CA TYR A 148 -2.89 3.11 -4.27
C TYR A 148 -1.42 3.46 -4.39
N GLU A 149 -0.57 2.55 -3.92
CA GLU A 149 0.86 2.61 -4.17
C GLU A 149 1.29 1.45 -5.06
N TYR A 150 2.30 1.70 -5.88
CA TYR A 150 3.05 0.66 -6.55
C TYR A 150 4.32 0.32 -5.78
N LEU A 151 4.77 -0.92 -5.95
CA LEU A 151 6.08 -1.41 -5.56
C LEU A 151 6.64 -2.25 -6.69
N ILE A 152 7.72 -1.75 -7.29
CA ILE A 152 8.50 -2.46 -8.29
C ILE A 152 9.74 -3.02 -7.61
N LEU A 153 9.96 -4.32 -7.72
CA LEU A 153 11.13 -5.00 -7.20
C LEU A 153 11.97 -5.53 -8.35
N LYS A 154 13.28 -5.35 -8.24
CA LYS A 154 14.27 -5.91 -9.17
C LYS A 154 15.25 -6.76 -8.38
N GLU A 155 15.44 -8.01 -8.78
CA GLU A 155 16.47 -8.85 -8.19
C GLU A 155 17.86 -8.24 -8.46
N LYS A 156 18.69 -8.12 -7.42
CA LYS A 156 20.09 -7.71 -7.61
C LYS A 156 20.83 -8.84 -8.33
N GLU A 157 21.46 -8.50 -9.44
CA GLU A 157 22.46 -9.38 -10.04
C GLU A 157 23.62 -9.51 -9.04
N GLU A 158 23.98 -10.74 -8.65
CA GLU A 158 25.23 -10.95 -7.93
C GLU A 158 26.38 -10.53 -8.86
N PRO A 159 27.32 -9.68 -8.40
CA PRO A 159 28.48 -9.36 -9.21
C PRO A 159 29.28 -10.64 -9.46
N ILE A 160 29.52 -10.93 -10.75
CA ILE A 160 30.37 -12.03 -11.24
C ILE A 160 31.81 -11.84 -10.76
#